data_AF-A0A2A4SGM2-F1
#
_entry.id   AF-A0A2A4SGM2-F1
#
_cell.length_a   1.000
_cell.length_b   1.000
_cell.length_c   1.000
_cell.angle_alpha   90.00
_cell.angle_beta   90.00
_cell.angle_gamma   90.00
#
_symmetry.space_group_name_H-M   'P 1'
#
loop_
_entity.id
_entity.type
_entity.pdbx_description
1 polymer ?
#
loop_
_entity_poly.entity_id
_entity_poly.type
_entity_poly.pdbx_seq_one_letter_code
_entity_poly.pdbx_strand_id
1 'polypeptide(L)'
;MENSVDKARVEASMARLQDILKGIGETANEVSTWRCPYKNAQDLCTANFGCRNQSHPPAGDDLPVCLGSDDLDYLEAWEAEKTPE
;
A
#
# COMPACT_ATOMS: atom_id res chain seq x y z
N MET A 1 31.76 -12.40 -26.89
CA MET A 1 31.89 -11.29 -25.93
C MET A 1 31.59 -11.86 -24.57
N GLU A 2 32.62 -11.97 -23.74
CA GLU A 2 32.47 -12.42 -22.35
C GLU A 2 32.04 -11.19 -21.54
N ASN A 3 30.75 -11.08 -21.25
CA ASN A 3 30.23 -10.01 -20.40
C ASN A 3 30.63 -10.32 -18.96
N SER A 4 31.83 -9.90 -18.57
CA SER A 4 32.27 -9.98 -17.18
C SER A 4 31.36 -9.09 -16.32
N VAL A 5 30.56 -9.71 -15.45
CA VAL A 5 29.70 -8.98 -14.52
C VAL A 5 30.57 -8.30 -13.47
N ASP A 6 30.44 -6.98 -13.37
CA ASP A 6 31.01 -6.21 -12.27
C ASP A 6 30.26 -6.53 -10.98
N LYS A 7 30.86 -7.40 -10.16
CA LYS A 7 30.28 -7.86 -8.89
C LYS A 7 30.04 -6.71 -7.92
N ALA A 8 30.99 -5.78 -7.80
CA ALA A 8 30.90 -4.66 -6.86
C ALA A 8 29.74 -3.74 -7.24
N ARG A 9 29.53 -3.49 -8.54
CA ARG A 9 28.38 -2.71 -9.02
C ARG A 9 27.05 -3.41 -8.74
N VAL A 10 26.99 -4.73 -8.91
CA VAL A 10 25.78 -5.51 -8.61
C VAL A 10 25.46 -5.46 -7.13
N GLU A 11 26.45 -5.69 -6.26
CA GLU A 11 26.30 -5.62 -4.81
C GLU A 11 25.82 -4.23 -4.34
N ALA A 12 26.41 -3.16 -4.87
CA ALA A 12 25.98 -1.80 -4.58
C ALA A 12 24.53 -1.53 -5.03
N SER A 13 24.14 -2.06 -6.18
CA SER A 13 22.76 -1.94 -6.70
C SER A 13 21.76 -2.69 -5.82
N MET A 14 22.12 -3.89 -5.35
CA MET A 14 21.29 -4.69 -4.44
C MET A 14 21.13 -4.01 -3.08
N ALA A 15 22.21 -3.45 -2.52
CA ALA A 15 22.15 -2.69 -1.27
C ALA A 15 21.20 -1.48 -1.40
N ARG A 16 21.30 -0.72 -2.48
CA ARG A 16 20.39 0.41 -2.75
C ARG A 16 18.93 -0.04 -2.89
N LEU A 17 18.68 -1.15 -3.58
CA LEU A 17 17.33 -1.71 -3.72
C LEU A 17 16.75 -2.13 -2.37
N GLN A 18 17.56 -2.77 -1.54
CA GLN A 18 17.18 -3.17 -0.19
C GLN A 18 16.80 -1.95 0.67
N ASP A 19 17.58 -0.87 0.63
CA ASP A 19 17.28 0.35 1.37
C ASP A 19 15.96 0.99 0.94
N ILE A 20 15.69 1.04 -0.37
CA ILE A 20 14.42 1.54 -0.90
C ILE A 20 13.24 0.69 -0.42
N LEU A 21 13.34 -0.64 -0.59
CA LEU A 21 12.27 -1.56 -0.21
C LEU A 21 12.03 -1.56 1.31
N LYS A 22 13.09 -1.38 2.11
CA LYS A 22 12.98 -1.20 3.55
C LYS A 22 12.17 0.06 3.89
N GLY A 23 12.49 1.21 3.29
CA GLY A 23 11.75 2.45 3.53
C GLY A 23 10.28 2.37 3.11
N ILE A 24 9.99 1.69 1.99
CA ILE A 24 8.62 1.39 1.55
C ILE A 24 7.90 0.53 2.62
N GLY A 25 8.55 -0.53 3.11
CA GLY A 25 7.99 -1.42 4.12
C GLY A 25 7.70 -0.73 5.45
N GLU A 26 8.63 0.10 5.94
CA GLU A 26 8.45 0.89 7.16
C GLU A 26 7.28 1.86 7.04
N THR A 27 7.20 2.58 5.92
CA THR A 27 6.10 3.51 5.63
C THR A 27 4.77 2.77 5.52
N ALA A 28 4.73 1.66 4.78
CA ALA A 28 3.53 0.84 4.63
C ALA A 28 3.04 0.32 6.00
N ASN A 29 3.95 -0.11 6.87
CA ASN A 29 3.63 -0.56 8.21
C ASN A 29 3.04 0.57 9.06
N GLU A 30 3.62 1.78 9.00
CA GLU A 30 3.11 2.95 9.72
C GLU A 30 1.70 3.31 9.24
N VAL A 31 1.51 3.53 7.93
CA VAL A 31 0.22 3.98 7.37
C VAL A 31 -0.89 2.95 7.51
N SER A 32 -0.56 1.66 7.55
CA SER A 32 -1.54 0.58 7.72
C SER A 32 -2.15 0.54 9.12
N THR A 33 -1.56 1.24 10.10
CA THR A 33 -2.15 1.32 11.45
C THR A 33 -3.40 2.20 11.52
N TRP A 34 -3.58 3.12 10.56
CA TRP A 34 -4.74 4.03 10.52
C TRP A 34 -5.53 4.00 9.21
N ARG A 35 -4.95 3.52 8.11
CA ARG A 35 -5.76 3.17 6.94
C ARG A 35 -6.65 1.99 7.33
N CYS A 36 -7.96 2.14 7.18
CA CYS A 36 -8.91 1.04 7.35
C CYS A 36 -8.69 -0.01 6.27
N PRO A 37 -8.04 -1.14 6.56
CA PRO A 37 -7.84 -2.13 5.53
C PRO A 37 -8.91 -3.21 5.69
N TYR A 38 -9.23 -3.87 4.58
CA TYR A 38 -10.06 -5.07 4.53
C TYR A 38 -11.56 -4.80 4.56
N LYS A 39 -12.04 -4.45 3.36
CA LYS A 39 -13.42 -4.60 2.93
C LYS A 39 -13.60 -6.05 2.41
N ASN A 40 -14.58 -6.78 2.90
CA ASN A 40 -14.95 -8.08 2.31
C ASN A 40 -15.81 -7.89 1.06
N ALA A 41 -16.22 -8.98 0.41
CA ALA A 41 -17.04 -8.93 -0.80
C ALA A 41 -18.46 -8.35 -0.60
N GLN A 42 -18.88 -8.09 0.65
CA GLN A 42 -20.15 -7.47 1.02
C GLN A 42 -19.96 -6.03 1.54
N ASP A 43 -18.81 -5.42 1.27
CA ASP A 43 -18.47 -4.08 1.75
C ASP A 43 -18.35 -3.91 3.27
N LEU A 44 -18.21 -5.02 4.01
CA LEU A 44 -18.04 -5.02 5.46
C LEU A 44 -16.55 -4.98 5.83
N CYS A 45 -16.22 -4.18 6.83
CA CYS A 45 -14.88 -4.11 7.40
C CYS A 45 -14.58 -5.36 8.21
N THR A 46 -13.43 -5.99 7.95
CA THR A 46 -12.96 -7.16 8.71
C THR A 46 -11.82 -6.82 9.66
N ALA A 47 -11.42 -5.54 9.76
CA ALA A 47 -10.41 -5.10 10.71
C ALA A 47 -10.97 -5.17 12.14
N ASN A 48 -10.23 -5.85 13.04
CA ASN A 48 -10.59 -5.98 14.46
C ASN A 48 -10.28 -4.72 15.29
N PHE A 49 -9.68 -3.69 14.68
CA PHE A 49 -9.35 -2.41 15.32
C PHE A 49 -10.21 -1.28 14.76
N GLY A 50 -10.44 -0.25 15.58
CA GLY A 50 -11.20 0.94 15.20
C GLY A 50 -10.46 1.77 14.15
N CYS A 51 -11.14 2.19 13.10
CA CYS A 51 -10.52 2.96 12.03
C CYS A 51 -11.49 4.00 11.44
N ARG A 52 -10.95 5.05 10.78
CA ARG A 52 -11.70 6.26 10.37
C ARG A 52 -12.92 6.02 9.47
N ASN A 53 -12.84 5.01 8.61
CA ASN A 53 -13.84 4.67 7.60
C ASN A 53 -14.77 3.53 8.04
N GLN A 54 -14.78 3.13 9.32
CA GLN A 54 -15.79 2.18 9.83
C GLN A 54 -17.07 2.89 10.25
N SER A 55 -18.20 2.44 9.71
CA SER A 55 -19.54 2.82 10.18
C SER A 55 -20.16 1.64 10.92
N HIS A 56 -20.37 1.81 12.24
CA HIS A 56 -20.93 0.75 13.07
C HIS A 56 -22.47 0.81 13.05
N PRO A 57 -23.17 -0.30 12.77
CA PRO A 57 -24.61 -0.34 12.86
C PRO A 57 -25.09 -0.17 14.32
N PRO A 58 -26.33 0.29 14.55
CA PRO A 58 -26.86 0.56 15.90
C PRO A 58 -26.93 -0.70 16.78
N ALA A 59 -27.13 -1.85 16.17
CA ALA A 59 -27.04 -3.16 16.80
C ALA A 59 -25.62 -3.69 16.57
N GLY A 60 -24.76 -3.60 17.58
CA GLY A 60 -23.32 -3.88 17.49
C GLY A 60 -22.93 -5.35 17.28
N ASP A 61 -23.84 -6.18 16.78
CA ASP A 61 -23.61 -7.62 16.53
C ASP A 61 -23.08 -7.88 15.11
N ASP A 62 -23.26 -6.93 14.17
CA ASP A 62 -22.82 -7.05 12.78
C ASP A 62 -21.45 -6.36 12.54
N LEU A 63 -20.70 -6.86 11.56
CA LEU A 63 -19.46 -6.21 11.11
C LEU A 63 -19.75 -4.77 10.63
N PRO A 64 -18.89 -3.79 10.96
CA PRO A 64 -19.09 -2.42 10.51
C PRO A 64 -18.98 -2.30 8.99
N VAL A 65 -19.69 -1.35 8.41
CA VAL A 65 -19.61 -1.03 6.97
C VAL A 65 -18.35 -0.21 6.70
N CYS A 66 -17.63 -0.53 5.64
CA CYS A 66 -16.44 0.20 5.21
C CYS A 66 -16.81 1.35 4.28
N LEU A 67 -16.73 2.58 4.79
CA LEU A 67 -16.96 3.82 4.07
C LEU A 67 -15.70 4.19 3.25
N GLY A 68 -15.48 3.49 2.15
CA GLY A 68 -14.50 3.87 1.12
C GLY A 68 -15.21 4.31 -0.16
N SER A 69 -14.71 5.34 -0.83
CA SER A 69 -15.09 5.56 -2.22
C SER A 69 -14.41 4.47 -3.04
N ASP A 70 -15.20 3.75 -3.84
CA ASP A 70 -14.69 2.80 -4.84
C ASP A 70 -14.23 3.52 -6.12
N ASP A 71 -14.24 4.86 -6.13
CA ASP A 71 -13.78 5.71 -7.25
C ASP A 71 -12.25 5.91 -7.21
N LEU A 72 -11.52 4.83 -6.99
CA LEU A 72 -10.06 4.86 -7.03
C LEU A 72 -9.59 4.83 -8.50
N ASP A 73 -9.36 6.02 -9.06
CA ASP A 73 -8.68 6.15 -10.35
C ASP A 73 -7.16 6.18 -10.15
N TYR A 74 -6.49 5.08 -10.49
CA TYR A 74 -5.04 4.96 -10.43
C TYR A 74 -4.32 5.47 -11.69
N LEU A 75 -5.07 5.95 -12.71
CA LEU A 75 -4.48 6.39 -13.98
C LEU A 75 -3.53 7.57 -13.77
N GLU A 76 -3.93 8.57 -12.99
CA GLU A 76 -3.10 9.76 -12.72
C GLU A 76 -1.76 9.41 -12.07
N ALA A 77 -1.74 8.41 -11.17
CA ALA A 77 -0.52 7.94 -10.52
C ALA A 77 0.46 7.27 -11.49
N TRP A 78 -0.04 6.66 -12.57
CA TRP A 78 0.79 6.07 -13.63
C TRP A 78 1.23 7.06 -14.70
N GLU A 79 0.47 8.14 -14.91
CA GLU A 79 0.79 9.16 -15.92
C GLU A 79 1.70 10.28 -15.40
N ALA A 80 1.85 10.43 -14.09
CA ALA A 80 2.66 11.47 -13.46
C ALA A 80 4.17 11.41 -13.78
N GLU A 81 4.68 10.30 -14.32
CA GLU A 81 6.12 10.13 -14.61
C GLU A 81 6.58 10.64 -15.99
N LYS A 82 5.72 11.32 -16.77
CA LYS A 82 6.20 12.01 -17.98
C LYS A 82 6.75 13.39 -17.64
N THR A 83 7.96 13.44 -17.07
CA THR A 83 8.74 14.69 -17.08
C THR A 83 9.22 14.94 -18.52
N PRO A 84 8.95 16.11 -19.14
CA PRO A 84 9.48 16.42 -20.46
C PRO A 84 11.00 16.58 -20.41
N GLU A 85 11.70 16.01 -21.40
CA GLU A 85 13.13 16.27 -21.68
C GLU A 85 13.45 17.76 -21.90
#